data_AF-A0A356Z9N9-F1
#
_entry.id   AF-A0A356Z9N9-F1
#
_cell.length_a   1.000
_cell.length_b   1.000
_cell.length_c   1.000
_cell.angle_alpha   90.00
_cell.angle_beta   90.00
_cell.angle_gamma   90.00
#
_symmetry.space_group_name_H-M   'P 1'
#
loop_
_entity.id
_entity.type
_entity.pdbx_description
1 polymer ?
#
loop_
_entity_poly.entity_id
_entity_poly.type
_entity_poly.pdbx_seq_one_letter_code
_entity_poly.pdbx_strand_id
1 'polypeptide(L)'
;MKSQPYWVYRLGVILVALDNPQRVLYRSPNPVLEPEEDYEIGLSGAWVPNVVFTCGAVAGSDKEILEDNDLILVYYGAADTSIGVATATLADLIPEKFRNGDQPEGL
;
A
#
# COMPACT_ATOMS: atom_id res chain seq x y z
N MET A 1 16.61 -31.18 4.40
CA MET A 1 16.43 -29.73 4.30
C MET A 1 14.93 -29.48 4.20
N LYS A 2 14.28 -29.05 5.29
CA LYS A 2 12.81 -28.91 5.32
C LYS A 2 12.44 -27.65 4.52
N SER A 3 11.65 -27.80 3.46
CA SER A 3 11.05 -26.67 2.74
C SER A 3 10.10 -25.95 3.69
N GLN A 4 10.51 -24.80 4.22
CA GLN A 4 9.61 -23.93 4.95
C GLN A 4 8.49 -23.45 4.00
N PRO A 5 7.25 -23.29 4.45
CA PRO A 5 6.22 -22.62 3.67
C PRO A 5 6.67 -21.17 3.41
N TYR A 6 6.72 -20.76 2.14
CA TYR A 6 7.08 -19.39 1.76
C TYR A 6 5.87 -18.49 1.98
N TRP A 7 5.81 -17.83 3.13
CA TRP A 7 4.88 -16.72 3.34
C TRP A 7 5.36 -15.50 2.56
N VAL A 8 4.43 -14.78 1.94
CA VAL A 8 4.72 -13.54 1.19
C VAL A 8 3.90 -12.44 1.84
N TYR A 9 4.57 -11.41 2.33
CA TYR A 9 3.90 -10.24 2.88
C TYR A 9 3.78 -9.18 1.80
N ARG A 10 2.55 -8.72 1.55
CA ARG A 10 2.19 -7.78 0.48
C ARG A 10 1.34 -6.64 1.03
N LEU A 11 1.30 -5.53 0.33
CA LEU A 11 0.46 -4.38 0.70
C LEU A 11 -0.77 -4.26 -0.19
N GLY A 12 -1.88 -3.90 0.42
CA GLY A 12 -3.09 -3.44 -0.26
C GLY A 12 -3.47 -2.05 0.25
N VAL A 13 -4.53 -1.48 -0.32
CA VAL A 13 -5.09 -0.20 0.12
C VAL A 13 -6.54 -0.36 0.55
N ILE A 14 -6.94 0.41 1.56
CA ILE A 14 -8.32 0.55 1.99
C ILE A 14 -8.70 2.03 2.00
N LEU A 15 -9.95 2.32 1.64
CA LEU A 15 -10.61 3.60 1.85
C LEU A 15 -11.71 3.38 2.89
N VAL A 16 -11.75 4.24 3.90
CA VAL A 16 -12.74 4.17 4.98
C VAL A 16 -13.58 5.45 5.01
N ALA A 17 -14.76 5.38 5.62
CA ALA A 17 -15.61 6.55 5.75
C ALA A 17 -14.98 7.57 6.72
N LEU A 18 -15.09 8.86 6.37
CA LEU A 18 -14.49 9.96 7.13
C LEU A 18 -15.12 10.13 8.51
N ASP A 19 -16.43 9.90 8.62
CA ASP A 19 -17.22 10.01 9.84
C ASP A 19 -17.15 8.75 10.72
N ASN A 20 -16.94 7.58 10.11
CA ASN A 20 -16.80 6.30 10.80
C ASN A 20 -15.75 5.39 10.13
N PRO A 21 -14.50 5.33 10.63
CA PRO A 21 -13.43 4.55 10.00
C PRO A 21 -13.63 3.02 10.09
N GLN A 22 -14.61 2.52 10.85
CA GLN A 22 -14.96 1.09 10.84
C GLN A 22 -15.69 0.68 9.55
N ARG A 23 -16.26 1.65 8.81
CA ARG A 23 -16.94 1.42 7.54
C ARG A 23 -15.93 1.51 6.40
N VAL A 24 -15.55 0.36 5.85
CA VAL A 24 -14.68 0.25 4.67
C VAL A 24 -15.51 0.53 3.41
N LEU A 25 -15.18 1.61 2.71
CA LEU A 25 -15.81 2.01 1.44
C LEU A 25 -15.18 1.27 0.25
N TYR A 26 -13.88 1.04 0.32
CA TYR A 26 -13.14 0.30 -0.70
C TYR A 26 -11.98 -0.46 -0.07
N ARG A 27 -11.69 -1.63 -0.64
CA ARG A 27 -10.50 -2.42 -0.40
C ARG A 27 -9.99 -2.91 -1.74
N SER A 28 -8.69 -2.78 -1.99
CA SER A 28 -8.11 -3.28 -3.23
C SER A 28 -8.32 -4.80 -3.35
N PRO A 29 -8.78 -5.30 -4.51
CA PRO A 29 -8.97 -6.74 -4.71
C PRO A 29 -7.62 -7.48 -4.82
N ASN A 30 -6.59 -6.78 -5.29
CA ASN A 30 -5.23 -7.28 -5.45
C ASN A 30 -4.24 -6.45 -4.60
N PRO A 31 -3.04 -6.98 -4.34
CA PRO A 31 -1.93 -6.21 -3.81
C PRO A 31 -1.61 -5.00 -4.69
N VAL A 32 -1.21 -3.90 -4.05
CA VAL A 32 -0.67 -2.69 -4.71
C VAL A 32 0.86 -2.65 -4.66
N LEU A 33 1.48 -3.43 -3.78
CA LEU A 33 2.92 -3.64 -3.73
C LEU A 33 3.21 -5.07 -3.25
N GLU A 34 4.11 -5.76 -3.93
CA GLU A 34 4.59 -7.08 -3.56
C GLU A 34 6.12 -7.19 -3.71
N PRO A 35 6.77 -8.14 -3.02
CA PRO A 35 8.22 -8.33 -3.13
C PRO A 35 8.60 -8.81 -4.53
N GLU A 36 9.39 -8.02 -5.24
CA GLU A 36 9.93 -8.34 -6.57
C GLU A 36 11.43 -8.12 -6.64
N GLU A 37 11.93 -7.09 -5.95
CA GLU A 37 13.34 -6.70 -5.99
C GLU A 37 14.21 -7.58 -5.09
N ASP A 38 15.48 -7.75 -5.46
CA ASP A 38 16.45 -8.63 -4.75
C ASP A 38 16.51 -8.37 -3.24
N TYR A 39 16.40 -7.11 -2.83
CA TYR A 39 16.43 -6.69 -1.43
C TYR A 39 15.11 -6.90 -0.68
N GLU A 40 14.02 -7.22 -1.37
CA GLU A 40 12.68 -7.53 -0.82
C GLU A 40 12.47 -9.05 -0.74
N ILE A 41 12.89 -9.78 -1.78
CA ILE A 41 12.86 -11.25 -1.81
C ILE A 41 14.01 -11.87 -1.01
N GLY A 42 15.03 -11.09 -0.66
CA GLY A 42 16.11 -11.45 0.27
C GLY A 42 17.33 -12.09 -0.38
N LEU A 43 17.51 -11.96 -1.71
CA LEU A 43 18.71 -12.43 -2.42
C LEU A 43 19.96 -11.63 -2.02
N SER A 44 19.79 -10.39 -1.57
CA SER A 44 20.88 -9.55 -1.06
C SER A 44 21.21 -9.79 0.43
N GLY A 45 20.55 -10.77 1.07
CA GLY A 45 20.59 -11.01 2.51
C GLY A 45 19.38 -10.38 3.21
N ALA A 46 18.71 -11.16 4.06
CA ALA A 46 17.48 -10.75 4.73
C ALA A 46 17.31 -11.39 6.11
N TRP A 47 16.65 -10.67 7.02
CA TRP A 47 16.13 -11.24 8.26
C TRP A 47 14.87 -12.08 7.99
N VAL A 48 13.95 -11.58 7.15
CA VAL A 48 12.76 -12.31 6.69
C VAL A 48 12.56 -12.07 5.18
N PRO A 49 12.76 -13.07 4.31
CA PRO A 49 12.59 -12.89 2.87
C PRO A 49 11.11 -12.74 2.47
N ASN A 50 10.86 -12.19 1.28
CA ASN A 50 9.53 -12.01 0.69
C ASN A 50 8.61 -11.08 1.51
N VAL A 51 9.14 -9.95 1.95
CA VAL A 51 8.40 -8.97 2.76
C VAL A 51 8.49 -7.58 2.14
N VAL A 52 7.32 -6.98 1.92
CA VAL A 52 7.14 -5.53 1.81
C VAL A 52 6.12 -5.06 2.86
N PHE A 53 6.56 -4.32 3.88
CA PHE A 53 5.74 -3.94 5.03
C PHE A 53 5.69 -2.42 5.20
N THR A 54 4.51 -1.79 5.13
CA THR A 54 4.41 -0.32 5.19
C THR A 54 4.79 0.25 6.56
N CYS A 55 5.62 1.28 6.56
CA CYS A 55 5.99 2.08 7.72
C CYS A 55 5.29 3.45 7.74
N GLY A 56 4.59 3.80 6.65
CA GLY A 56 3.85 5.06 6.52
C GLY A 56 3.69 5.47 5.06
N ALA A 57 2.70 6.31 4.81
CA ALA A 57 2.51 6.97 3.52
C ALA A 57 2.34 8.48 3.74
N VAL A 58 2.95 9.29 2.88
CA VAL A 58 2.87 10.75 2.92
C VAL A 58 2.58 11.30 1.53
N ALA A 59 1.94 12.46 1.48
CA ALA A 59 1.79 13.20 0.23
C ALA A 59 3.17 13.69 -0.24
N GLY A 60 3.40 13.67 -1.55
CA GLY A 60 4.61 14.22 -2.18
C GLY A 60 4.65 15.75 -2.19
N SER A 61 3.54 16.40 -1.82
CA SER A 61 3.46 17.85 -1.64
C SER A 61 2.64 18.18 -0.38
N ASP A 62 2.91 19.32 0.24
CA ASP A 62 2.19 19.78 1.43
C ASP A 62 0.81 20.33 1.04
N LYS A 63 -0.21 19.49 1.16
CA LYS A 63 -1.60 19.78 0.83
C LYS A 63 -2.54 19.13 1.83
N GLU A 64 -3.64 19.82 2.14
CA GLU A 64 -4.69 19.29 3.02
C GLU A 64 -5.60 18.28 2.31
N ILE A 65 -5.89 18.51 1.02
CA ILE A 65 -6.73 17.64 0.19
C ILE A 65 -5.92 17.25 -1.06
N LEU A 66 -5.85 15.95 -1.35
CA LEU A 66 -5.15 15.41 -2.50
C LEU A 66 -6.08 15.32 -3.73
N GLU A 67 -5.51 15.61 -4.88
CA GLU A 67 -6.11 15.42 -6.19
C GLU A 67 -5.59 14.13 -6.87
N ASP A 68 -6.25 13.71 -7.94
CA ASP A 68 -5.98 12.46 -8.65
C ASP A 68 -4.51 12.22 -8.99
N ASN A 69 -3.82 13.27 -9.44
CA ASN A 69 -2.43 13.20 -9.89
C ASN A 69 -1.42 13.51 -8.78
N ASP A 70 -1.87 13.76 -7.55
CA ASP A 70 -0.97 14.02 -6.43
C ASP A 70 -0.24 12.74 -6.05
N LEU A 71 1.08 12.89 -5.86
CA LEU A 71 1.97 11.79 -5.53
C LEU A 71 1.79 11.37 -4.07
N ILE A 72 1.86 10.07 -3.83
CA ILE A 72 1.90 9.43 -2.52
C ILE A 72 3.21 8.67 -2.45
N LEU A 73 4.02 8.99 -1.44
CA LEU A 73 5.25 8.29 -1.10
C LEU A 73 4.95 7.26 -0.01
N VAL A 74 5.16 5.99 -0.30
CA VAL A 74 4.94 4.88 0.64
C VAL A 74 6.30 4.35 1.08
N TYR A 75 6.64 4.60 2.35
CA TYR A 75 7.84 4.04 2.96
C TYR A 75 7.53 2.64 3.45
N TYR A 76 8.38 1.67 3.10
CA TYR A 76 8.16 0.28 3.46
C TYR A 76 9.46 -0.42 3.87
N GLY A 77 9.35 -1.33 4.82
CA GLY A 77 10.39 -2.31 5.14
C GLY A 77 10.44 -3.37 4.06
N ALA A 78 11.64 -3.62 3.56
CA ALA A 78 11.96 -4.67 2.62
C ALA A 78 12.76 -5.76 3.34
N ALA A 79 12.22 -6.98 3.30
CA ALA A 79 12.81 -8.19 3.87
C ALA A 79 13.24 -8.09 5.36
N ASP A 80 12.53 -7.28 6.16
CA ASP A 80 12.89 -6.91 7.54
C ASP A 80 14.35 -6.44 7.71
N THR A 81 14.91 -5.82 6.66
CA THR A 81 16.36 -5.51 6.59
C THR A 81 16.64 -4.10 6.09
N SER A 82 15.89 -3.65 5.07
CA SER A 82 16.10 -2.35 4.43
C SER A 82 14.81 -1.53 4.43
N ILE A 83 14.92 -0.24 4.15
CA ILE A 83 13.76 0.64 3.90
C ILE A 83 13.78 1.07 2.45
N GLY A 84 12.68 0.86 1.75
CA GLY A 84 12.40 1.37 0.41
C GLY A 84 11.37 2.50 0.43
N VAL A 85 11.24 3.19 -0.71
CA VAL A 85 10.14 4.11 -0.98
C VAL A 85 9.52 3.74 -2.32
N ALA A 86 8.22 3.47 -2.30
CA ALA A 86 7.41 3.30 -3.50
C ALA A 86 6.60 4.58 -3.75
N THR A 87 6.26 4.84 -5.01
CA THR A 87 5.50 6.02 -5.41
C THR A 87 4.27 5.62 -6.21
N ALA A 88 3.14 6.24 -5.94
CA ALA A 88 1.91 6.11 -6.71
C ALA A 88 1.15 7.44 -6.72
N THR A 89 0.26 7.66 -7.67
CA THR A 89 -0.71 8.77 -7.59
C THR A 89 -1.94 8.34 -6.78
N LEU A 90 -2.74 9.29 -6.29
CA LEU A 90 -4.01 8.96 -5.63
C LEU A 90 -4.93 8.13 -6.53
N ALA A 91 -4.98 8.45 -7.83
CA ALA A 91 -5.79 7.74 -8.81
C ALA A 91 -5.30 6.30 -9.08
N ASP A 92 -4.01 6.02 -8.90
CA ASP A 92 -3.47 4.65 -9.00
C ASP A 92 -3.97 3.76 -7.86
N LEU A 93 -4.17 4.34 -6.66
CA LEU A 93 -4.56 3.60 -5.46
C LEU A 93 -6.08 3.46 -5.32
N ILE A 94 -6.84 4.52 -5.62
CA ILE A 94 -8.28 4.57 -5.39
C ILE A 94 -9.04 4.76 -6.73
N PRO A 95 -9.93 3.83 -7.10
CA PRO A 95 -10.73 3.94 -8.31
C PRO A 95 -11.61 5.19 -8.32
N GLU A 96 -11.81 5.79 -9.50
CA GLU A 96 -12.58 7.02 -9.72
C GLU A 96 -13.96 7.02 -9.05
N LYS A 97 -14.69 5.90 -9.12
CA LYS A 97 -16.02 5.74 -8.50
C LYS A 97 -16.05 5.91 -6.97
N PHE A 98 -14.89 5.96 -6.31
CA PHE A 98 -14.78 6.20 -4.86
C PHE A 98 -14.14 7.55 -4.52
N ARG A 99 -13.73 8.35 -5.52
CA ARG A 99 -13.07 9.65 -5.32
C ARG A 99 -14.04 10.82 -5.46
N ASN A 100 -15.07 10.68 -6.29
CA ASN A 100 -16.12 11.67 -6.44
C ASN A 100 -17.15 11.41 -5.33
N GLY A 101 -17.35 12.36 -4.41
CA GLY A 101 -18.11 12.23 -3.15
C GLY A 101 -19.58 11.78 -3.21
N ASP A 102 -20.03 11.24 -4.34
CA ASP A 102 -21.27 10.49 -4.49
C ASP A 102 -21.12 9.14 -3.77
N GLN A 103 -21.32 9.13 -2.44
CA GLN A 103 -21.57 7.88 -1.76
C GLN A 103 -22.84 7.25 -2.34
N PRO A 104 -22.82 5.97 -2.75
CA PRO A 104 -24.06 5.28 -3.11
C PRO A 104 -25.03 5.38 -1.93
N GLU A 105 -26.26 5.85 -2.18
CA GLU A 105 -27.31 5.79 -1.17
C GLU A 105 -27.47 4.32 -0.72
N GLY A 106 -27.32 4.06 0.58
CA GLY A 106 -27.63 2.74 1.17
C GLY A 106 -26.45 1.82 1.49
N LEU A 107 -25.22 2.34 1.62
CA LEU A 107 -24.11 1.65 2.31
C LEU A 107 -23.90 2.15 3.73
#